data_AF-A0A1G7HWA0-F1
#
_entry.id   AF-A0A1G7HWA0-F1
#
_cell.length_a   1.000
_cell.length_b   1.000
_cell.length_c   1.000
_cell.angle_alpha   90.00
_cell.angle_beta   90.00
_cell.angle_gamma   90.00
#
_symmetry.space_group_name_H-M   'P 1'
#
loop_
_entity.id
_entity.type
_entity.pdbx_description
1 polymer ?
#
loop_
_entity_poly.entity_id
_entity_poly.type
_entity_poly.pdbx_seq_one_letter_code
_entity_poly.pdbx_strand_id
1 'polypeptide(L)'
;MIRLVSSNELAQSLGYSAANDAFRSWCAKLRITPVPGRRGYYDEVLVRRRLDEAQGLLTKGAGEDNATSFVEMRRARRGKN
;
A
#
# COMPACT_ATOMS: atom_id res chain seq x y z
N MET A 1 -7.95 10.57 3.60
CA MET A 1 -7.03 11.73 3.45
C MET A 1 -5.71 11.20 2.91
N ILE A 2 -5.13 11.81 1.87
CA ILE A 2 -3.87 11.35 1.29
C ILE A 2 -2.74 12.08 2.01
N ARG A 3 -1.81 11.33 2.63
CA ARG A 3 -0.62 11.89 3.28
C ARG A 3 0.62 11.43 2.54
N LEU A 4 1.43 12.41 2.14
CA LEU A 4 2.73 12.16 1.51
C LEU A 4 3.82 12.45 2.52
N VAL A 5 4.84 11.60 2.54
CA VAL A 5 6.00 11.72 3.41
C VAL A 5 7.24 11.92 2.54
N SER A 6 8.15 12.81 2.96
CA SER A 6 9.41 12.99 2.26
C SER A 6 10.34 11.79 2.46
N SER A 7 11.32 11.63 1.57
CA SER A 7 12.28 10.52 1.66
C SER A 7 13.06 10.52 2.98
N ASN A 8 13.43 11.70 3.47
CA ASN A 8 14.20 11.82 4.71
C ASN A 8 13.34 11.50 5.94
N GLU A 9 12.10 11.98 6.00
CA GLU A 9 11.17 11.63 7.07
C GLU A 9 10.87 10.12 7.07
N LEU A 10 10.70 9.51 5.88
CA LEU A 10 10.51 8.07 5.78
C LEU A 10 11.75 7.31 6.26
N ALA A 11 12.94 7.73 5.82
CA ALA A 11 14.19 7.10 6.21
C ALA A 11 14.39 7.16 7.72
N GLN A 12 14.16 8.32 8.34
CA GLN A 12 14.27 8.51 9.79
C GLN A 12 13.26 7.67 10.57
N SER A 13 12.01 7.59 10.12
CA SER A 13 10.99 6.75 10.79
C SER A 13 11.31 5.24 10.73
N LEU A 14 12.17 4.83 9.78
CA LEU A 14 12.65 3.46 9.63
C LEU A 14 14.04 3.23 10.24
N GLY A 15 14.59 4.22 10.96
CA GLY A 15 15.88 4.11 11.67
C GLY A 15 17.12 4.42 10.84
N TYR A 16 16.97 4.92 9.61
CA TYR A 16 18.10 5.44 8.83
C TYR A 16 18.40 6.90 9.21
N SER A 17 19.67 7.31 9.14
CA SER A 17 20.05 8.71 9.40
C SER A 17 19.48 9.70 8.37
N ALA A 18 19.40 9.28 7.11
CA ALA A 18 18.85 10.04 6.00
C ALA A 18 18.47 9.10 4.83
N ALA A 19 17.85 9.64 3.78
CA ALA A 19 17.54 8.90 2.55
C ALA A 19 18.81 8.64 1.71
N ASN A 20 19.69 7.78 2.21
CA ASN A 20 20.93 7.36 1.57
C ASN A 20 20.73 6.18 0.59
N ASP A 21 21.80 5.69 -0.02
CA ASP A 21 21.73 4.62 -1.02
C ASP A 21 21.30 3.27 -0.44
N ALA A 22 21.60 3.01 0.84
CA ALA A 22 21.10 1.83 1.55
C ALA A 22 19.58 1.90 1.71
N PHE A 23 19.03 3.05 2.11
CA PHE A 23 17.60 3.30 2.18
C PHE A 23 16.93 3.14 0.80
N ARG A 24 17.49 3.75 -0.26
CA ARG A 24 16.96 3.62 -1.63
C ARG A 24 16.96 2.18 -2.13
N SER A 25 18.04 1.45 -1.85
CA SER A 25 18.16 0.03 -2.18
C SER A 25 17.14 -0.82 -1.42
N TRP A 26 16.90 -0.51 -0.15
CA TRP A 26 15.87 -1.15 0.66
C TRP A 26 14.47 -0.89 0.09
N CYS A 27 14.14 0.36 -0.27
CA CYS A 27 12.88 0.69 -0.95
C CYS A 27 12.71 -0.12 -2.24
N ALA A 28 13.77 -0.21 -3.06
CA ALA A 28 13.73 -1.00 -4.30
C ALA A 28 13.48 -2.50 -4.05
N LYS A 29 14.14 -3.10 -3.05
CA LYS A 29 13.94 -4.50 -2.66
C LYS A 29 12.50 -4.79 -2.26
N LEU A 30 11.89 -3.90 -1.49
CA LEU A 30 10.49 -4.00 -1.06
C LEU A 30 9.49 -3.48 -2.10
N ARG A 31 9.95 -3.06 -3.29
CA ARG A 31 9.11 -2.50 -4.36
C ARG A 31 8.30 -1.27 -3.89
N ILE A 32 8.87 -0.50 -2.97
CA ILE A 32 8.35 0.79 -2.52
C ILE A 32 8.81 1.85 -3.52
N THR A 33 7.89 2.31 -4.34
CA THR A 33 8.15 3.33 -5.37
C THR A 33 7.74 4.72 -4.88
N PRO A 34 8.48 5.78 -5.23
CA PRO A 34 8.05 7.14 -4.97
C PRO A 34 6.80 7.50 -5.78
N VAL A 35 6.10 8.55 -5.37
CA VAL A 35 4.89 9.03 -6.05
C VAL A 35 5.24 9.48 -7.48
N PRO A 36 4.51 9.01 -8.51
CA PRO A 36 4.73 9.43 -9.89
C PRO A 36 4.68 10.96 -10.03
N GLY A 37 5.67 11.54 -10.72
CA GLY A 37 5.79 12.99 -10.88
C GLY A 37 6.26 13.76 -9.64
N ARG A 38 6.43 13.11 -8.48
CA ARG A 38 6.95 13.72 -7.24
C ARG A 38 8.10 12.90 -6.67
N ARG A 39 9.26 13.05 -7.32
CA ARG A 39 10.51 12.45 -6.84
C ARG A 39 10.78 12.90 -5.40
N GLY A 40 11.17 11.94 -4.56
CA GLY A 40 11.50 12.20 -3.16
C GLY A 40 10.32 12.13 -2.20
N TYR A 41 9.09 11.90 -2.67
CA TYR A 41 7.91 11.70 -1.83
C TYR A 41 7.36 10.28 -1.96
N TYR A 42 6.84 9.77 -0.85
CA TYR A 42 6.22 8.45 -0.76
C TYR A 42 4.80 8.56 -0.21
N ASP A 43 3.95 7.65 -0.65
CA ASP A 43 2.63 7.45 -0.07
C ASP A 43 2.75 6.51 1.14
N GLU A 44 2.34 6.98 2.31
CA GLU A 44 2.35 6.20 3.56
C GLU A 44 1.57 4.89 3.43
N VAL A 45 0.48 4.89 2.66
CA VAL A 45 -0.37 3.70 2.45
C VAL A 45 0.38 2.65 1.66
N LEU A 46 1.08 3.05 0.59
CA LEU A 46 1.89 2.14 -0.21
C LEU A 46 3.02 1.54 0.63
N VAL A 47 3.75 2.38 1.37
CA VAL A 47 4.84 1.94 2.25
C VAL A 47 4.33 0.89 3.23
N ARG A 48 3.23 1.21 3.94
CA ARG A 48 2.68 0.31 4.96
C ARG A 48 2.27 -1.03 4.37
N ARG A 49 1.56 -1.01 3.25
CA ARG A 49 1.19 -2.23 2.52
C ARG A 49 2.40 -3.10 2.17
N ARG A 50 3.50 -2.50 1.66
CA ARG A 50 4.71 -3.27 1.33
C ARG A 50 5.42 -3.84 2.56
N LEU A 51 5.38 -3.13 3.68
CA LEU A 51 5.88 -3.65 4.94
C LEU A 51 5.05 -4.84 5.42
N ASP A 52 3.73 -4.75 5.36
CA ASP A 52 2.84 -5.85 5.72
C ASP A 52 3.05 -7.06 4.80
N GLU A 53 3.25 -6.84 3.50
CA GLU A 53 3.65 -7.88 2.53
C GLU A 53 4.96 -8.56 2.94
N ALA A 54 5.99 -7.77 3.26
CA ALA A 54 7.31 -8.28 3.64
C ALA A 54 7.32 -9.02 4.99
N GLN A 55 6.44 -8.63 5.90
CA GLN A 55 6.26 -9.25 7.21
C GLN A 55 5.34 -10.49 7.17
N GLY A 56 4.80 -10.84 6.01
CA GLY A 56 3.84 -11.94 5.88
C GLY A 56 2.49 -11.66 6.54
N LEU A 57 2.19 -10.38 6.84
CA LEU A 57 0.96 -9.93 7.47
C LEU A 57 -0.20 -9.74 6.48
N LEU A 58 0.09 -9.72 5.17
CA LEU A 58 -0.94 -9.95 4.17
C LEU A 58 -1.34 -11.43 4.18
N THR A 59 -2.09 -11.81 5.20
CA THR A 59 -2.88 -13.04 5.18
C THR A 59 -3.81 -12.95 3.96
N LYS A 60 -3.74 -13.93 3.04
CA LYS A 60 -4.81 -14.17 2.07
C LYS A 60 -6.11 -14.28 2.88
N GLY A 61 -6.95 -13.24 2.89
CA GLY A 61 -8.27 -13.31 3.53
C GLY A 61 -8.67 -12.15 4.44
N ALA A 62 -8.24 -10.90 4.19
CA ALA A 62 -8.85 -9.73 4.83
C ALA A 62 -9.66 -8.89 3.81
N GLY A 63 -10.46 -9.55 2.96
CA GLY A 63 -11.27 -8.82 1.97
C GLY A 63 -12.16 -9.60 1.01
N GLU A 64 -12.53 -10.85 1.27
CA GLU A 64 -13.38 -11.61 0.34
C GLU A 64 -14.67 -12.21 0.93
N ASP A 65 -15.10 -11.80 2.13
CA ASP A 65 -16.35 -12.32 2.73
C ASP A 65 -17.57 -11.39 2.60
N ASN A 66 -17.51 -10.30 1.82
CA ASN A 66 -18.69 -9.44 1.60
C ASN A 66 -18.78 -8.75 0.23
N ALA A 67 -18.09 -9.27 -0.80
CA ALA A 67 -18.45 -8.90 -2.16
C ALA A 67 -19.62 -9.78 -2.58
N THR A 68 -20.85 -9.30 -2.36
CA THR A 68 -22.05 -9.90 -2.96
C THR A 68 -21.74 -10.16 -4.42
N SER A 69 -21.82 -11.43 -4.83
CA SER A 69 -21.42 -11.81 -6.19
C SER A 69 -22.23 -10.97 -7.18
N PHE A 70 -21.64 -10.54 -8.29
CA PHE A 70 -22.38 -9.85 -9.36
C PHE A 70 -23.64 -10.63 -9.78
N VAL A 71 -23.66 -11.95 -9.56
CA VAL A 71 -24.81 -12.84 -9.72
C VAL A 71 -25.92 -12.55 -8.71
N GLU A 72 -25.59 -12.36 -7.43
CA GLU A 72 -26.56 -12.01 -6.37
C GLU A 72 -27.12 -10.59 -6.57
N MET A 73 -26.26 -9.65 -6.96
CA MET A 73 -26.66 -8.29 -7.35
C MET A 73 -27.64 -8.29 -8.53
N ARG A 74 -27.42 -9.18 -9.51
CA ARG A 74 -28.30 -9.35 -10.68
C ARG A 74 -29.61 -10.05 -10.33
N ARG A 75 -29.63 -11.00 -9.39
CA ARG A 75 -30.85 -11.67 -8.90
C ARG A 75 -31.75 -10.72 -8.12
N ALA A 76 -31.18 -9.92 -7.21
CA ALA A 76 -31.92 -8.89 -6.47
C ALA A 76 -32.64 -7.89 -7.40
N ARG A 77 -32.06 -7.60 -8.57
CA ARG A 77 -32.67 -6.71 -9.57
C ARG A 77 -33.84 -7.34 -10.35
N ARG A 78 -33.88 -8.67 -10.49
CA ARG A 78 -34.91 -9.37 -11.30
C ARG A 78 -36.11 -9.85 -10.50
N GLY A 79 -36.04 -9.89 -9.17
CA GLY A 79 -37.13 -10.34 -8.31
C GLY A 79 -38.08 -9.23 -7.81
N LYS A 80 -38.03 -8.02 -8.41
CA LYS A 80 -38.76 -6.84 -7.93
C LYS A 80 -39.73 -6.25 -8.96
N ASN A 81 -40.20 -7.08 -9.89
CA ASN A 81 -41.22 -6.73 -10.88
C ASN A 81 -42.26 -7.84 -10.97
#